data_AF-A0A1G7Q858-F1
#
_entry.id   AF-A0A1G7Q858-F1
#
_cell.length_a   1.000
_cell.length_b   1.000
_cell.length_c   1.000
_cell.angle_alpha   90.00
_cell.angle_beta   90.00
_cell.angle_gamma   90.00
#
_symmetry.space_group_name_H-M   'P 1'
#
loop_
_entity.id
_entity.type
_entity.pdbx_description
1 polymer ?
#
loop_
_entity_poly.entity_id
_entity_poly.type
_entity_poly.pdbx_seq_one_letter_code
_entity_poly.pdbx_strand_id
1 'polypeptide(L)'
;MRDSEDEDTADGTDDEPTADEEPADAETPSDQLETASMGSGAERNETVDQATQKKVLQRDRYRCRACNAKAPAAGGLADLEVHHADRDPDDFDEHDPANLLTLCRSCHSWHHMRSTPSDIPIRLTEADDKELKSHEYEILRILYDNGPLRTKEIVDKLTVEMTRTAVRERLWHLGGLDNEVTERTEPLVTKDIATQEWGLLDDIVTTARGHIPDDPKLLVQRTEDELVRRALDRGCDRQTVMEVFDVSRRGTFYKEKRSKMYDFPLDAFSRGGRPRVSKDGSDEEDSSTAARGPDEAEVIRNAAARASEVTADEDDESAAEIVSDADEPVGEAEQDETRGEAAAESVQMLLEEALEALRDDDVEA
;
A
#
# COMPACT_ATOMS: atom_id res chain seq x y z
N MET A 1 -60.11 -23.76 24.39
CA MET A 1 -60.90 -25.01 24.27
C MET A 1 -62.02 -24.73 23.28
N ARG A 2 -62.51 -25.78 22.61
CA ARG A 2 -63.49 -25.77 21.51
C ARG A 2 -64.62 -24.75 21.65
N ASP A 3 -65.01 -24.14 20.53
CA ASP A 3 -66.33 -24.34 19.96
C ASP A 3 -66.17 -24.54 18.44
N SER A 4 -67.13 -25.25 17.82
CA SER A 4 -67.07 -25.75 16.44
C SER A 4 -68.47 -25.75 15.82
N GLU A 5 -68.51 -25.61 14.48
CA GLU A 5 -69.67 -25.93 13.62
C GLU A 5 -70.91 -24.99 13.81
N ASP A 6 -71.80 -24.72 12.85
CA ASP A 6 -71.94 -25.16 11.44
C ASP A 6 -72.85 -24.15 10.67
N GLU A 7 -73.32 -24.52 9.46
CA GLU A 7 -74.48 -23.94 8.70
C GLU A 7 -74.23 -22.62 7.91
N ASP A 8 -74.70 -22.39 6.66
CA ASP A 8 -75.52 -23.25 5.77
C ASP A 8 -75.57 -22.80 4.28
N THR A 9 -76.01 -23.69 3.36
CA THR A 9 -76.66 -23.45 2.03
C THR A 9 -75.91 -22.67 0.90
N ALA A 10 -76.20 -22.75 -0.42
CA ALA A 10 -76.97 -23.63 -1.36
C ALA A 10 -76.81 -23.03 -2.81
N ASP A 11 -77.12 -23.65 -3.96
CA ASP A 11 -77.24 -25.05 -4.44
C ASP A 11 -77.45 -25.04 -5.99
N GLY A 12 -77.04 -26.09 -6.72
CA GLY A 12 -77.37 -26.37 -8.14
C GLY A 12 -76.62 -25.58 -9.25
N THR A 13 -76.47 -26.07 -10.50
CA THR A 13 -76.79 -27.38 -11.14
C THR A 13 -75.93 -27.58 -12.41
N ASP A 14 -75.72 -28.84 -12.81
CA ASP A 14 -74.93 -29.28 -13.99
C ASP A 14 -75.60 -29.01 -15.36
N ASP A 15 -74.78 -28.92 -16.43
CA ASP A 15 -75.06 -29.55 -17.75
C ASP A 15 -73.78 -29.57 -18.63
N GLU A 16 -73.42 -30.72 -19.20
CA GLU A 16 -72.29 -30.92 -20.15
C GLU A 16 -72.81 -30.97 -21.62
N PRO A 17 -72.16 -31.64 -22.61
CA PRO A 17 -70.74 -31.75 -22.98
C PRO A 17 -70.49 -31.35 -24.47
N THR A 18 -69.22 -31.32 -24.93
CA THR A 18 -68.77 -32.09 -26.12
C THR A 18 -67.24 -32.09 -26.26
N ALA A 19 -66.71 -33.27 -26.61
CA ALA A 19 -65.34 -33.62 -26.99
C ALA A 19 -64.67 -32.64 -28.01
N ASP A 20 -63.35 -32.55 -28.14
CA ASP A 20 -62.44 -33.66 -28.45
C ASP A 20 -60.94 -33.43 -28.09
N GLU A 21 -60.24 -34.57 -27.92
CA GLU A 21 -58.78 -34.82 -27.94
C GLU A 21 -57.84 -34.36 -26.78
N GLU A 22 -57.30 -35.38 -26.11
CA GLU A 22 -56.19 -35.45 -25.14
C GLU A 22 -54.78 -35.41 -25.81
N PRO A 23 -53.63 -35.45 -25.08
CA PRO A 23 -53.38 -35.18 -23.65
C PRO A 23 -52.08 -34.36 -23.35
N ALA A 24 -51.78 -34.25 -22.05
CA ALA A 24 -50.44 -34.24 -21.42
C ALA A 24 -49.67 -32.92 -21.22
N ASP A 25 -49.64 -32.52 -19.94
CA ASP A 25 -48.48 -32.03 -19.18
C ASP A 25 -47.55 -30.98 -19.83
N ALA A 26 -47.83 -29.72 -19.51
CA ALA A 26 -46.81 -28.68 -19.43
C ALA A 26 -47.00 -27.89 -18.13
N GLU A 27 -46.08 -28.04 -17.18
CA GLU A 27 -46.05 -27.25 -15.95
C GLU A 27 -45.89 -25.76 -16.28
N THR A 28 -46.61 -24.91 -15.53
CA THR A 28 -46.62 -23.46 -15.69
C THR A 28 -45.20 -22.87 -15.56
N PRO A 29 -44.63 -22.23 -16.59
CA PRO A 29 -43.37 -21.51 -16.46
C PRO A 29 -43.63 -20.23 -15.66
N SER A 30 -43.11 -20.18 -14.43
CA SER A 30 -43.09 -18.97 -13.61
C SER A 30 -42.26 -17.86 -14.29
N ASP A 31 -42.57 -16.61 -13.95
CA ASP A 31 -42.17 -15.41 -14.70
C ASP A 31 -40.68 -15.33 -15.09
N GLN A 32 -40.48 -14.78 -16.28
CA GLN A 32 -39.18 -14.54 -16.88
C GLN A 32 -38.43 -13.45 -16.11
N LEU A 33 -37.52 -13.87 -15.22
CA LEU A 33 -36.38 -13.02 -14.89
C LEU A 33 -35.56 -12.83 -16.17
N GLU A 34 -35.53 -11.60 -16.69
CA GLU A 34 -34.67 -11.23 -17.79
C GLU A 34 -33.21 -11.51 -17.41
N THR A 35 -32.71 -12.67 -17.85
CA THR A 35 -31.29 -12.95 -17.85
C THR A 35 -30.63 -11.92 -18.77
N ALA A 36 -29.98 -10.93 -18.17
CA ALA A 36 -29.06 -10.05 -18.88
C ALA A 36 -28.14 -10.95 -19.73
N SER A 37 -28.24 -10.83 -21.06
CA SER A 37 -27.49 -11.65 -22.01
C SER A 37 -26.02 -11.23 -21.95
N MET A 38 -25.34 -11.66 -20.89
CA MET A 38 -23.93 -11.40 -20.67
C MET A 38 -23.09 -12.21 -21.66
N GLY A 39 -21.94 -11.63 -22.00
CA GLY A 39 -21.10 -12.03 -23.12
C GLY A 39 -20.84 -13.53 -23.24
N SER A 40 -20.70 -13.96 -24.48
CA SER A 40 -20.37 -15.35 -24.80
C SER A 40 -19.09 -15.77 -24.07
N GLY A 41 -18.92 -17.06 -23.77
CA GLY A 41 -17.72 -17.55 -23.05
C GLY A 41 -16.38 -17.24 -23.74
N ALA A 42 -16.41 -16.79 -25.01
CA ALA A 42 -15.26 -16.31 -25.77
C ALA A 42 -14.82 -14.88 -25.42
N GLU A 43 -15.69 -14.04 -24.85
CA GLU A 43 -15.34 -12.67 -24.43
C GLU A 43 -14.71 -12.63 -23.02
N ARG A 44 -14.84 -13.73 -22.26
CA ARG A 44 -14.40 -13.84 -20.86
C ARG A 44 -13.04 -14.51 -20.66
N ASN A 45 -12.46 -15.05 -21.73
CA ASN A 45 -11.08 -15.50 -21.80
C ASN A 45 -10.47 -14.75 -22.96
N GLU A 46 -9.40 -13.98 -22.74
CA GLU A 46 -8.86 -13.02 -23.71
C GLU A 46 -8.36 -13.70 -24.99
N THR A 47 -9.23 -13.96 -25.97
CA THR A 47 -8.94 -14.60 -27.27
C THR A 47 -8.28 -15.99 -27.26
N VAL A 48 -7.79 -16.51 -26.11
CA VAL A 48 -7.18 -17.83 -25.94
C VAL A 48 -8.13 -18.95 -26.38
N ASP A 49 -7.64 -19.93 -27.15
CA ASP A 49 -8.47 -21.05 -27.61
C ASP A 49 -8.88 -22.02 -26.47
N GLN A 50 -10.01 -22.71 -26.64
CA GLN A 50 -10.56 -23.61 -25.60
C GLN A 50 -9.65 -24.78 -25.21
N ALA A 51 -8.82 -25.29 -26.12
CA ALA A 51 -7.88 -26.37 -25.80
C ALA A 51 -6.72 -25.85 -24.95
N THR A 52 -6.23 -24.64 -25.21
CA THR A 52 -5.21 -23.98 -24.39
C THR A 52 -5.76 -23.56 -23.03
N GLN A 53 -6.95 -22.95 -22.96
CA GLN A 53 -7.65 -22.68 -21.69
C GLN A 53 -7.72 -23.94 -20.81
N LYS A 54 -8.16 -25.07 -21.38
CA LYS A 54 -8.29 -26.34 -20.65
C LYS A 54 -6.94 -26.87 -20.13
N LYS A 55 -5.83 -26.69 -20.86
CA LYS A 55 -4.48 -27.05 -20.37
C LYS A 55 -4.07 -26.19 -19.17
N VAL A 56 -4.30 -24.88 -19.24
CA VAL A 56 -3.94 -23.92 -18.16
C VAL A 56 -4.75 -24.19 -16.89
N LEU A 57 -6.07 -24.39 -17.02
CA LEU A 57 -6.93 -24.77 -15.89
C LEU A 57 -6.50 -26.10 -15.25
N GLN A 58 -6.04 -27.08 -16.05
CA GLN A 58 -5.53 -28.36 -15.54
C GLN A 58 -4.18 -28.22 -14.84
N ARG A 59 -3.24 -27.42 -15.39
CA ARG A 59 -1.96 -27.08 -14.77
C ARG A 59 -2.18 -26.52 -13.37
N ASP A 60 -3.11 -25.58 -13.24
CA ASP A 60 -3.43 -24.89 -11.99
C ASP A 60 -4.40 -25.67 -11.08
N ARG A 61 -4.73 -26.92 -11.45
CA ARG A 61 -5.62 -27.82 -10.69
C ARG A 61 -7.00 -27.20 -10.40
N TYR A 62 -7.52 -26.43 -11.36
CA TYR A 62 -8.79 -25.71 -11.30
C TYR A 62 -8.88 -24.79 -10.06
N ARG A 63 -7.83 -23.99 -9.84
CA ARG A 63 -7.74 -22.98 -8.78
C ARG A 63 -7.29 -21.63 -9.34
N CYS A 64 -7.89 -20.56 -8.85
CA CYS A 64 -7.39 -19.20 -9.06
C CYS A 64 -5.96 -19.08 -8.49
N ARG A 65 -4.99 -18.63 -9.31
CA ARG A 65 -3.60 -18.44 -8.87
C ARG A 65 -3.42 -17.26 -7.90
N ALA A 66 -4.35 -16.31 -7.87
CA ALA A 66 -4.31 -15.16 -6.97
C ALA A 66 -4.91 -15.47 -5.58
N CYS A 67 -6.14 -16.00 -5.51
CA CYS A 67 -6.85 -16.23 -4.24
C CYS A 67 -7.06 -17.71 -3.86
N ASN A 68 -6.56 -18.66 -4.64
CA ASN A 68 -6.69 -20.12 -4.44
C ASN A 68 -8.14 -20.66 -4.40
N ALA A 69 -9.14 -19.84 -4.75
CA ALA A 69 -10.52 -20.28 -4.90
C ALA A 69 -10.64 -21.38 -5.96
N LYS A 70 -11.41 -22.44 -5.64
CA LYS A 70 -11.54 -23.64 -6.48
C LYS A 70 -12.77 -23.55 -7.37
N ALA A 71 -12.66 -24.03 -8.60
CA ALA A 71 -13.81 -24.28 -9.47
C ALA A 71 -14.58 -25.56 -9.09
N PRO A 72 -15.79 -25.77 -9.64
CA PRO A 72 -16.56 -27.00 -9.46
C PRO A 72 -15.77 -28.29 -9.73
N ALA A 73 -14.89 -28.29 -10.74
CA ALA A 73 -14.03 -29.43 -11.08
C ALA A 73 -13.01 -29.81 -9.97
N ALA A 74 -12.76 -28.92 -9.00
CA ALA A 74 -11.93 -29.17 -7.82
C ALA A 74 -12.72 -29.06 -6.49
N GLY A 75 -14.05 -29.14 -6.54
CA GLY A 75 -14.92 -29.09 -5.36
C GLY A 75 -15.04 -27.70 -4.71
N GLY A 76 -15.15 -26.65 -5.53
CA GLY A 76 -15.56 -25.31 -5.10
C GLY A 76 -16.63 -24.72 -6.02
N LEU A 77 -16.81 -23.40 -5.98
CA LEU A 77 -17.88 -22.68 -6.69
C LEU A 77 -17.37 -21.53 -7.58
N ALA A 78 -16.06 -21.32 -7.68
CA ALA A 78 -15.52 -20.21 -8.47
C ALA A 78 -15.63 -20.48 -9.97
N ASP A 79 -16.19 -19.54 -10.74
CA ASP A 79 -15.99 -19.51 -12.19
C ASP A 79 -14.53 -19.06 -12.45
N LEU A 80 -13.82 -19.80 -13.30
CA LEU A 80 -12.39 -19.60 -13.57
C LEU A 80 -12.17 -19.27 -15.04
N GLU A 81 -11.39 -18.22 -15.25
CA GLU A 81 -11.10 -17.59 -16.53
C GLU A 81 -9.57 -17.55 -16.71
N VAL A 82 -9.12 -17.54 -17.97
CA VAL A 82 -7.70 -17.49 -18.32
C VAL A 82 -7.34 -16.09 -18.82
N HIS A 83 -6.30 -15.53 -18.21
CA HIS A 83 -5.82 -14.17 -18.42
C HIS A 83 -4.35 -14.17 -18.85
N HIS A 84 -3.92 -13.24 -19.69
CA HIS A 84 -2.51 -13.06 -20.02
C HIS A 84 -1.76 -12.34 -18.89
N ALA A 85 -0.60 -12.85 -18.48
CA ALA A 85 0.28 -12.16 -17.54
C ALA A 85 0.93 -10.93 -18.19
N ASP A 86 1.29 -11.07 -19.46
CA ASP A 86 1.80 -10.04 -20.37
C ASP A 86 1.06 -10.14 -21.71
N ARG A 87 0.74 -9.02 -22.36
CA ARG A 87 0.09 -9.00 -23.68
C ARG A 87 1.05 -8.92 -24.85
N ASP A 88 2.31 -8.58 -24.63
CA ASP A 88 3.33 -8.52 -25.69
C ASP A 88 4.66 -9.14 -25.21
N PRO A 89 4.69 -10.45 -24.87
CA PRO A 89 5.86 -11.10 -24.31
C PRO A 89 7.01 -11.27 -25.33
N ASP A 90 8.19 -10.76 -25.01
CA ASP A 90 9.39 -10.87 -25.85
C ASP A 90 9.91 -12.32 -26.04
N ASP A 91 9.75 -13.17 -25.02
CA ASP A 91 10.45 -14.47 -24.90
C ASP A 91 9.61 -15.71 -25.30
N PHE A 92 8.29 -15.56 -25.52
CA PHE A 92 7.37 -16.68 -25.77
C PHE A 92 6.11 -16.23 -26.55
N ASP A 93 5.32 -17.19 -27.03
CA ASP A 93 4.05 -16.91 -27.73
C ASP A 93 3.04 -16.24 -26.77
N GLU A 94 2.21 -15.33 -27.28
CA GLU A 94 1.16 -14.64 -26.50
C GLU A 94 0.29 -15.65 -25.73
N HIS A 95 -0.10 -16.75 -26.38
CA HIS A 95 -0.93 -17.80 -25.77
C HIS A 95 -0.11 -18.97 -25.19
N ASP A 96 1.21 -18.82 -25.00
CA ASP A 96 2.01 -19.84 -24.32
C ASP A 96 1.48 -20.05 -22.89
N PRO A 97 1.25 -21.31 -22.44
CA PRO A 97 0.81 -21.58 -21.09
C PRO A 97 1.63 -20.87 -20.00
N ALA A 98 2.93 -20.61 -20.18
CA ALA A 98 3.76 -19.85 -19.25
C ALA A 98 3.24 -18.42 -19.02
N ASN A 99 2.77 -17.76 -20.07
CA ASN A 99 2.15 -16.44 -20.03
C ASN A 99 0.76 -16.45 -19.37
N LEU A 100 0.08 -17.59 -19.32
CA LEU A 100 -1.34 -17.65 -18.96
C LEU A 100 -1.56 -17.89 -17.46
N LEU A 101 -2.46 -17.10 -16.85
CA LEU A 101 -2.88 -17.16 -15.46
C LEU A 101 -4.33 -17.64 -15.35
N THR A 102 -4.58 -18.69 -14.55
CA THR A 102 -5.94 -19.01 -14.10
C THR A 102 -6.35 -18.03 -13.01
N LEU A 103 -7.40 -17.25 -13.23
CA LEU A 103 -7.99 -16.33 -12.25
C LEU A 103 -9.47 -16.68 -12.03
N CYS A 104 -10.04 -16.37 -10.87
CA CYS A 104 -11.50 -16.36 -10.73
C CYS A 104 -12.06 -15.04 -11.27
N ARG A 105 -13.34 -15.03 -11.66
CA ARG A 105 -14.00 -13.84 -12.24
C ARG A 105 -13.74 -12.53 -11.46
N SER A 106 -13.72 -12.56 -10.13
CA SER A 106 -13.40 -11.37 -9.31
C SER A 106 -11.94 -10.92 -9.47
N CYS A 107 -10.97 -11.84 -9.40
CA CYS A 107 -9.55 -11.54 -9.60
C CYS A 107 -9.22 -11.16 -11.05
N HIS A 108 -9.92 -11.76 -12.01
CA HIS A 108 -9.79 -11.43 -13.43
C HIS A 108 -10.34 -10.03 -13.71
N SER A 109 -11.55 -9.73 -13.25
CA SER A 109 -12.14 -8.39 -13.38
C SER A 109 -11.30 -7.31 -12.69
N TRP A 110 -10.73 -7.61 -11.51
CA TRP A 110 -9.76 -6.73 -10.85
C TRP A 110 -8.51 -6.47 -11.70
N HIS A 111 -8.04 -7.49 -12.43
CA HIS A 111 -6.90 -7.35 -13.35
C HIS A 111 -7.23 -6.50 -14.60
N HIS A 112 -8.51 -6.31 -14.92
CA HIS A 112 -8.98 -5.38 -15.96
C HIS A 112 -9.33 -3.98 -15.45
N MET A 113 -9.60 -3.81 -14.15
CA MET A 113 -9.81 -2.49 -13.52
C MET A 113 -8.49 -1.74 -13.22
N ARG A 114 -7.36 -2.27 -13.67
CA ARG A 114 -6.04 -1.68 -13.45
C ARG A 114 -5.94 -0.34 -14.18
N SER A 115 -5.65 0.73 -13.42
CA SER A 115 -5.25 1.99 -14.03
C SER A 115 -3.93 1.79 -14.78
N THR A 116 -3.85 2.32 -16.00
CA THR A 116 -2.70 2.25 -16.91
C THR A 116 -1.96 3.60 -16.93
N PRO A 117 -0.73 3.68 -17.47
CA PRO A 117 -0.04 4.96 -17.64
C PRO A 117 -0.87 5.98 -18.43
N SER A 118 -1.62 5.52 -19.45
CA SER A 118 -2.50 6.36 -20.27
C SER A 118 -3.71 6.94 -19.53
N ASP A 119 -4.08 6.41 -18.36
CA ASP A 119 -5.17 6.94 -17.54
C ASP A 119 -4.73 8.10 -16.64
N ILE A 120 -3.45 8.50 -16.68
CA ILE A 120 -2.87 9.51 -15.79
C ILE A 120 -2.18 10.62 -16.60
N PRO A 121 -2.52 11.90 -16.36
CA PRO A 121 -1.85 13.04 -16.97
C PRO A 121 -0.50 13.40 -16.31
N ILE A 122 0.23 12.41 -15.79
CA ILE A 122 1.57 12.54 -15.22
C ILE A 122 2.58 11.90 -16.18
N ARG A 123 3.79 12.49 -16.31
CA ARG A 123 4.83 11.92 -17.18
C ARG A 123 5.49 10.70 -16.53
N LEU A 124 5.08 9.53 -17.01
CA LEU A 124 5.72 8.24 -16.75
C LEU A 124 6.57 7.83 -17.96
N THR A 125 7.61 7.04 -17.69
CA THR A 125 8.53 6.46 -18.67
C THR A 125 8.35 4.94 -18.73
N GLU A 126 8.78 4.30 -19.81
CA GLU A 126 8.80 2.84 -19.93
C GLU A 126 9.63 2.14 -18.83
N ALA A 127 10.53 2.87 -18.16
CA ALA A 127 11.30 2.38 -17.02
C ALA A 127 10.50 2.46 -15.71
N ASP A 128 9.67 3.48 -15.53
CA ASP A 128 8.73 3.57 -14.41
C ASP A 128 7.66 2.48 -14.50
N ASP A 129 7.14 2.26 -15.71
CA ASP A 129 6.01 1.35 -15.94
C ASP A 129 6.33 -0.11 -15.56
N LYS A 130 7.62 -0.47 -15.54
CA LYS A 130 8.15 -1.79 -15.14
C LYS A 130 8.18 -2.00 -13.62
N GLU A 131 8.32 -0.92 -12.85
CA GLU A 131 8.34 -0.96 -11.38
C GLU A 131 6.95 -0.67 -10.77
N LEU A 132 6.15 0.16 -11.45
CA LEU A 132 4.84 0.60 -10.98
C LEU A 132 3.75 -0.46 -11.03
N LYS A 133 2.95 -0.51 -9.96
CA LYS A 133 1.79 -1.40 -9.80
C LYS A 133 0.49 -0.67 -10.04
N SER A 134 -0.56 -1.42 -10.38
CA SER A 134 -1.91 -0.91 -10.69
C SER A 134 -2.50 0.05 -9.65
N HIS A 135 -2.23 -0.17 -8.35
CA HIS A 135 -2.65 0.73 -7.28
C HIS A 135 -1.81 2.00 -7.19
N GLU A 136 -0.55 1.96 -7.62
CA GLU A 136 0.34 3.12 -7.62
C GLU A 136 -0.07 4.08 -8.75
N TYR A 137 -0.46 3.57 -9.92
CA TYR A 137 -1.17 4.34 -10.95
C TYR A 137 -2.48 4.97 -10.42
N GLU A 138 -3.27 4.21 -9.67
CA GLU A 138 -4.52 4.72 -9.09
C GLU A 138 -4.29 5.82 -8.05
N ILE A 139 -3.31 5.66 -7.16
CA ILE A 139 -2.89 6.69 -6.19
C ILE A 139 -2.43 7.96 -6.92
N LEU A 140 -1.62 7.82 -7.96
CA LEU A 140 -1.15 8.95 -8.77
C LEU A 140 -2.30 9.72 -9.43
N ARG A 141 -3.31 9.01 -9.97
CA ARG A 141 -4.52 9.64 -10.50
C ARG A 141 -5.34 10.33 -9.41
N ILE A 142 -5.51 9.68 -8.25
CA ILE A 142 -6.22 10.28 -7.09
C ILE A 142 -5.56 11.59 -6.67
N LEU A 143 -4.23 11.62 -6.55
CA LEU A 143 -3.49 12.83 -6.19
C LEU A 143 -3.59 13.91 -7.27
N TYR A 144 -3.53 13.55 -8.55
CA TYR A 144 -3.75 14.51 -9.64
C TYR A 144 -5.15 15.13 -9.62
N ASP A 145 -6.20 14.31 -9.46
CA ASP A 145 -7.60 14.76 -9.54
C ASP A 145 -8.05 15.57 -8.32
N ASN A 146 -7.37 15.41 -7.16
CA ASN A 146 -7.80 15.98 -5.88
C ASN A 146 -6.79 16.96 -5.26
N GLY A 147 -5.54 17.00 -5.75
CA GLY A 147 -4.43 17.69 -5.08
C GLY A 147 -3.88 16.90 -3.89
N PRO A 148 -3.18 17.58 -2.96
CA PRO A 148 -2.63 16.95 -1.77
C PRO A 148 -3.71 16.33 -0.86
N LEU A 149 -3.44 15.13 -0.35
CA LEU A 149 -4.36 14.38 0.52
C LEU A 149 -3.61 13.65 1.64
N ARG A 150 -4.24 13.52 2.81
CA ARG A 150 -3.72 12.66 3.88
C ARG A 150 -3.85 11.19 3.52
N THR A 151 -2.99 10.34 4.12
CA THR A 151 -2.95 8.90 3.84
C THR A 151 -4.33 8.22 3.97
N LYS A 152 -5.18 8.68 4.90
CA LYS A 152 -6.55 8.20 5.11
C LYS A 152 -7.49 8.53 3.94
N GLU A 153 -7.45 9.76 3.44
CA GLU A 153 -8.32 10.21 2.35
C GLU A 153 -7.97 9.55 1.02
N ILE A 154 -6.71 9.15 0.84
CA ILE A 154 -6.26 8.31 -0.29
C ILE A 154 -6.87 6.90 -0.16
N VAL A 155 -6.82 6.28 1.04
CA VAL A 155 -7.47 4.98 1.31
C VAL A 155 -8.96 5.04 0.97
N ASP A 156 -9.67 6.08 1.44
CA ASP A 156 -11.11 6.27 1.25
C ASP A 156 -11.52 6.50 -0.22
N LYS A 157 -10.55 6.82 -1.11
CA LYS A 157 -10.76 7.07 -2.55
C LYS A 157 -10.32 5.91 -3.45
N LEU A 158 -9.59 4.91 -2.94
CA LEU A 158 -9.18 3.76 -3.72
C LEU A 158 -10.37 2.85 -4.05
N THR A 159 -10.42 2.34 -5.29
CA THR A 159 -11.43 1.35 -5.73
C THR A 159 -11.22 -0.04 -5.10
N VAL A 160 -10.06 -0.28 -4.51
CA VAL A 160 -9.69 -1.55 -3.89
C VAL A 160 -9.32 -1.32 -2.43
N GLU A 161 -9.95 -2.08 -1.54
CA GLU A 161 -9.69 -2.03 -0.10
C GLU A 161 -8.22 -2.36 0.20
N MET A 162 -7.50 -1.37 0.74
CA MET A 162 -6.11 -1.47 1.18
C MET A 162 -5.99 -0.91 2.60
N THR A 163 -5.10 -1.48 3.42
CA THR A 163 -4.84 -0.91 4.75
C THR A 163 -4.06 0.41 4.63
N ARG A 164 -4.25 1.34 5.58
CA ARG A 164 -3.50 2.62 5.66
C ARG A 164 -1.98 2.38 5.59
N THR A 165 -1.49 1.32 6.22
CA THR A 165 -0.08 0.88 6.14
C THR A 165 0.31 0.47 4.71
N ALA A 166 -0.50 -0.34 4.02
CA ALA A 166 -0.20 -0.77 2.65
C ALA A 166 -0.19 0.40 1.66
N VAL A 167 -1.10 1.38 1.82
CA VAL A 167 -1.12 2.62 1.02
C VAL A 167 0.11 3.48 1.31
N ARG A 168 0.49 3.64 2.59
CA ARG A 168 1.73 4.33 2.97
C ARG A 168 2.99 3.69 2.38
N GLU A 169 3.05 2.36 2.30
CA GLU A 169 4.15 1.67 1.60
C GLU A 169 4.18 1.96 0.08
N ARG A 170 3.01 2.11 -0.57
CA ARG A 170 2.94 2.54 -1.98
C ARG A 170 3.44 3.97 -2.14
N LEU A 171 3.08 4.85 -1.22
CA LEU A 171 3.50 6.26 -1.20
C LEU A 171 5.01 6.42 -0.96
N TRP A 172 5.63 5.61 -0.09
CA TRP A 172 7.10 5.54 0.01
C TRP A 172 7.74 5.02 -1.28
N HIS A 173 7.16 4.03 -1.95
CA HIS A 173 7.68 3.55 -3.23
C HIS A 173 7.62 4.65 -4.32
N LEU A 174 6.47 5.30 -4.49
CA LEU A 174 6.29 6.42 -5.43
C LEU A 174 7.21 7.62 -5.14
N GLY A 175 7.41 7.93 -3.85
CA GLY A 175 8.24 9.05 -3.42
C GLY A 175 9.75 8.79 -3.43
N GLY A 176 10.16 7.53 -3.59
CA GLY A 176 11.57 7.10 -3.71
C GLY A 176 11.89 6.41 -5.04
N LEU A 177 11.00 6.47 -6.03
CA LEU A 177 11.14 5.73 -7.30
C LEU A 177 12.38 6.16 -8.10
N ASP A 178 12.81 7.41 -7.96
CA ASP A 178 14.05 7.95 -8.55
C ASP A 178 15.34 7.32 -7.98
N ASN A 179 15.25 6.67 -6.81
CA ASN A 179 16.33 5.86 -6.25
C ASN A 179 16.29 4.38 -6.67
N GLU A 180 15.26 3.97 -7.42
CA GLU A 180 15.11 2.60 -7.97
C GLU A 180 15.26 2.60 -9.50
N VAL A 181 14.66 3.59 -10.20
CA VAL A 181 14.69 3.76 -11.65
C VAL A 181 15.80 4.74 -12.06
N THR A 182 16.87 4.23 -12.69
CA THR A 182 18.09 5.02 -13.03
C THR A 182 17.83 6.21 -13.97
N GLU A 183 16.81 6.16 -14.81
CA GLU A 183 16.46 7.22 -15.76
C GLU A 183 15.58 8.32 -15.14
N ARG A 184 15.00 8.07 -13.95
CA ARG A 184 14.16 9.02 -13.23
C ARG A 184 15.02 9.83 -12.27
N THR A 185 15.01 11.15 -12.45
CA THR A 185 15.80 12.11 -11.65
C THR A 185 15.00 12.82 -10.55
N GLU A 186 13.67 12.66 -10.56
CA GLU A 186 12.73 13.33 -9.66
C GLU A 186 11.63 12.34 -9.23
N PRO A 187 11.22 12.35 -7.95
CA PRO A 187 10.21 11.42 -7.44
C PRO A 187 8.82 11.78 -7.97
N LEU A 188 7.88 10.83 -7.95
CA LEU A 188 6.53 11.09 -8.47
C LEU A 188 5.63 11.82 -7.49
N VAL A 189 5.83 11.58 -6.20
CA VAL A 189 5.07 12.20 -5.10
C VAL A 189 6.03 12.61 -3.99
N THR A 190 5.58 13.50 -3.11
CA THR A 190 6.27 13.75 -1.84
C THR A 190 5.26 14.05 -0.74
N LYS A 191 5.73 14.16 0.50
CA LYS A 191 4.92 14.47 1.68
C LYS A 191 5.22 15.89 2.15
N ASP A 192 4.20 16.69 2.45
CA ASP A 192 4.37 17.99 3.10
C ASP A 192 4.63 17.81 4.61
N ILE A 193 5.62 18.51 5.15
CA ILE A 193 5.97 18.41 6.58
C ILE A 193 4.88 19.03 7.46
N ALA A 194 4.28 20.14 7.05
CA ALA A 194 3.35 20.91 7.86
C ALA A 194 1.93 20.32 7.84
N THR A 195 1.42 19.93 6.67
CA THR A 195 0.06 19.38 6.56
C THR A 195 -0.01 17.86 6.74
N GLN A 196 1.13 17.17 6.59
CA GLN A 196 1.25 15.69 6.50
C GLN A 196 0.51 15.07 5.30
N GLU A 197 0.13 15.88 4.31
CA GLU A 197 -0.48 15.42 3.07
C GLU A 197 0.58 14.90 2.09
N TRP A 198 0.15 13.99 1.22
CA TRP A 198 0.91 13.51 0.08
C TRP A 198 0.38 14.17 -1.18
N GLY A 199 1.26 14.53 -2.11
CA GLY A 199 0.88 15.19 -3.37
C GLY A 199 1.96 15.08 -4.42
N LEU A 200 1.67 15.61 -5.61
CA LEU A 200 2.66 15.77 -6.67
C LEU A 200 3.65 16.87 -6.29
N LEU A 201 4.83 16.88 -6.94
CA LEU A 201 5.91 17.82 -6.60
C LEU A 201 5.48 19.29 -6.63
N ASP A 202 4.71 19.70 -7.65
CA ASP A 202 4.25 21.09 -7.80
C ASP A 202 3.16 21.50 -6.80
N ASP A 203 2.50 20.53 -6.15
CA ASP A 203 1.40 20.77 -5.21
C ASP A 203 1.86 20.84 -3.74
N ILE A 204 3.09 20.41 -3.44
CA ILE A 204 3.64 20.35 -2.07
C ILE A 204 4.57 21.54 -1.79
N VAL A 205 4.27 22.29 -0.73
CA VAL A 205 5.00 23.52 -0.38
C VAL A 205 6.30 23.22 0.36
N THR A 206 6.28 22.29 1.32
CA THR A 206 7.41 22.00 2.20
C THR A 206 7.70 20.50 2.21
N THR A 207 8.43 20.03 1.20
CA THR A 207 8.78 18.60 1.07
C THR A 207 9.52 18.06 2.30
N ALA A 208 9.11 16.89 2.75
CA ALA A 208 9.80 16.13 3.79
C ALA A 208 11.08 15.43 3.29
N ARG A 209 11.33 15.42 1.98
CA ARG A 209 12.53 14.83 1.39
C ARG A 209 13.75 15.72 1.62
N GLY A 210 14.87 15.13 2.02
CA GLY A 210 16.08 15.83 2.41
C GLY A 210 15.96 16.65 3.70
N HIS A 211 14.79 16.65 4.37
CA HIS A 211 14.56 17.40 5.59
C HIS A 211 15.16 16.68 6.82
N ILE A 212 15.65 17.46 7.77
CA ILE A 212 16.14 16.97 9.06
C ILE A 212 15.05 17.23 10.11
N PRO A 213 14.39 16.20 10.66
CA PRO A 213 13.34 16.39 11.66
C PRO A 213 13.87 17.00 12.96
N ASP A 214 13.10 17.92 13.54
CA ASP A 214 13.34 18.44 14.89
C ASP A 214 12.93 17.42 15.99
N ASP A 215 11.99 16.50 15.70
CA ASP A 215 11.61 15.44 16.64
C ASP A 215 12.73 14.38 16.76
N PRO A 216 13.24 14.09 17.98
CA PRO A 216 14.31 13.12 18.18
C PRO A 216 13.98 11.69 17.72
N LYS A 217 12.70 11.25 17.80
CA LYS A 217 12.34 9.87 17.41
C LYS A 217 12.35 9.72 15.89
N LEU A 218 11.78 10.68 15.17
CA LEU A 218 11.85 10.74 13.71
C LEU A 218 13.30 10.91 13.24
N LEU A 219 14.12 11.73 13.91
CA LEU A 219 15.53 11.89 13.59
C LEU A 219 16.31 10.55 13.70
N VAL A 220 16.10 9.79 14.78
CA VAL A 220 16.69 8.46 14.94
C VAL A 220 16.17 7.50 13.86
N GLN A 221 14.85 7.47 13.60
CA GLN A 221 14.27 6.62 12.56
C GLN A 221 14.89 6.90 11.18
N ARG A 222 14.95 8.17 10.76
CA ARG A 222 15.55 8.57 9.46
C ARG A 222 17.03 8.22 9.37
N THR A 223 17.76 8.38 10.48
CA THR A 223 19.18 8.01 10.60
C THR A 223 19.38 6.50 10.40
N GLU A 224 18.63 5.66 11.12
CA GLU A 224 18.70 4.20 10.98
C GLU A 224 18.30 3.72 9.59
N ASP A 225 17.21 4.26 9.04
CA ASP A 225 16.68 3.86 7.74
C ASP A 225 17.70 4.11 6.62
N GLU A 226 18.34 5.28 6.65
CA GLU A 226 19.38 5.67 5.70
C GLU A 226 20.69 4.88 5.91
N LEU A 227 21.05 4.53 7.15
CA LEU A 227 22.15 3.61 7.42
C LEU A 227 21.88 2.20 6.85
N VAL A 228 20.64 1.71 6.98
CA VAL A 228 20.20 0.43 6.39
C VAL A 228 20.27 0.48 4.86
N ARG A 229 19.72 1.51 4.22
CA ARG A 229 19.81 1.68 2.76
C ARG A 229 21.27 1.73 2.30
N ARG A 230 22.10 2.59 2.89
CA ARG A 230 23.53 2.70 2.53
C ARG A 230 24.32 1.41 2.75
N ALA A 231 23.91 0.54 3.68
CA ALA A 231 24.51 -0.78 3.84
C ALA A 231 24.14 -1.71 2.67
N LEU A 232 22.86 -1.76 2.31
CA LEU A 232 22.36 -2.54 1.17
C LEU A 232 22.97 -2.07 -0.16
N ASP A 233 23.03 -0.75 -0.40
CA ASP A 233 23.63 -0.14 -1.59
C ASP A 233 25.14 -0.45 -1.72
N ARG A 234 25.83 -0.71 -0.60
CA ARG A 234 27.23 -1.15 -0.55
C ARG A 234 27.41 -2.66 -0.71
N GLY A 235 26.33 -3.41 -0.92
CA GLY A 235 26.34 -4.85 -1.10
C GLY A 235 26.37 -5.66 0.20
N CYS A 236 26.06 -5.07 1.35
CA CYS A 236 25.76 -5.87 2.54
C CYS A 236 24.46 -6.65 2.31
N ASP A 237 24.46 -7.95 2.61
CA ASP A 237 23.27 -8.77 2.49
C ASP A 237 22.27 -8.48 3.63
N ARG A 238 20.99 -8.81 3.41
CA ARG A 238 19.92 -8.53 4.39
C ARG A 238 20.06 -9.30 5.69
N GLN A 239 20.70 -10.47 5.71
CA GLN A 239 20.89 -11.24 6.96
C GLN A 239 21.89 -10.48 7.86
N THR A 240 23.00 -10.02 7.30
CA THR A 240 23.95 -9.14 7.99
C THR A 240 23.28 -7.86 8.50
N VAL A 241 22.41 -7.23 7.69
CA VAL A 241 21.67 -6.02 8.11
C VAL A 241 20.70 -6.31 9.26
N MET A 242 19.95 -7.42 9.20
CA MET A 242 19.05 -7.84 10.28
C MET A 242 19.80 -8.05 11.61
N GLU A 243 20.95 -8.73 11.56
CA GLU A 243 21.77 -9.04 12.74
C GLU A 243 22.43 -7.79 13.35
N VAL A 244 22.80 -6.79 12.54
CA VAL A 244 23.47 -5.57 13.02
C VAL A 244 22.48 -4.53 13.56
N PHE A 245 21.32 -4.38 12.94
CA PHE A 245 20.31 -3.38 13.31
C PHE A 245 19.18 -3.92 14.21
N ASP A 246 19.19 -5.22 14.52
CA ASP A 246 18.14 -5.93 15.28
C ASP A 246 16.73 -5.71 14.69
N VAL A 247 16.63 -5.86 13.36
CA VAL A 247 15.38 -5.64 12.61
C VAL A 247 14.88 -6.92 11.96
N SER A 248 13.57 -7.03 11.81
CA SER A 248 12.98 -8.15 11.06
C SER A 248 13.37 -8.09 9.58
N ARG A 249 13.30 -9.24 8.89
CA ARG A 249 13.55 -9.27 7.43
C ARG A 249 12.63 -8.30 6.68
N ARG A 250 11.37 -8.16 7.15
CA ARG A 250 10.37 -7.23 6.62
C ARG A 250 10.76 -5.77 6.92
N GLY A 251 11.22 -5.51 8.14
CA GLY A 251 11.80 -4.23 8.58
C GLY A 251 12.87 -3.72 7.63
N THR A 252 13.80 -4.58 7.16
CA THR A 252 14.82 -4.14 6.18
C THR A 252 14.26 -3.55 4.88
N PHE A 253 13.14 -4.08 4.37
CA PHE A 253 12.48 -3.55 3.16
C PHE A 253 11.74 -2.24 3.44
N TYR A 254 11.17 -2.10 4.64
CA TYR A 254 10.52 -0.86 5.07
C TYR A 254 11.51 0.27 5.29
N LYS A 255 12.59 0.00 6.02
CA LYS A 255 13.67 0.95 6.26
C LYS A 255 14.27 1.44 4.94
N GLU A 256 14.57 0.53 4.01
CA GLU A 256 15.07 0.88 2.67
C GLU A 256 14.09 1.76 1.86
N LYS A 257 12.82 1.33 1.69
CA LYS A 257 11.85 2.10 0.89
C LYS A 257 11.55 3.46 1.50
N ARG A 258 11.44 3.54 2.82
CA ARG A 258 11.22 4.79 3.55
C ARG A 258 12.45 5.71 3.44
N SER A 259 13.66 5.17 3.54
CA SER A 259 14.90 5.92 3.29
C SER A 259 14.98 6.47 1.86
N LYS A 260 14.62 5.69 0.83
CA LYS A 260 14.59 6.17 -0.57
C LYS A 260 13.64 7.36 -0.76
N MET A 261 12.47 7.32 -0.13
CA MET A 261 11.51 8.44 -0.18
C MET A 261 12.02 9.69 0.54
N TYR A 262 12.59 9.53 1.74
CA TYR A 262 13.02 10.67 2.56
C TYR A 262 14.41 11.20 2.17
N ASP A 263 15.26 10.40 1.53
CA ASP A 263 16.63 10.72 1.08
C ASP A 263 17.40 11.52 2.13
N PHE A 264 17.50 10.93 3.33
CA PHE A 264 17.92 11.66 4.53
C PHE A 264 19.42 12.03 4.47
N PRO A 265 19.79 13.30 4.68
CA PRO A 265 21.16 13.77 4.40
C PRO A 265 22.14 13.43 5.53
N LEU A 266 22.46 12.15 5.75
CA LEU A 266 23.41 11.70 6.78
C LEU A 266 24.76 12.46 6.71
N ASP A 267 25.21 12.84 5.52
CA ASP A 267 26.50 13.53 5.33
C ASP A 267 26.50 14.98 5.85
N ALA A 268 25.34 15.55 6.18
CA ALA A 268 25.25 16.80 6.93
C ALA A 268 25.85 16.67 8.35
N PHE A 269 25.69 15.51 8.98
CA PHE A 269 26.17 15.21 10.34
C PHE A 269 27.66 14.82 10.37
N SER A 270 28.17 14.25 9.27
CA SER A 270 29.57 13.81 9.12
C SER A 270 30.62 14.92 9.29
N ARG A 271 30.24 16.20 9.26
CA ARG A 271 31.15 17.35 9.37
C ARG A 271 31.63 17.66 10.80
N GLY A 272 31.07 17.01 11.83
CA GLY A 272 31.47 17.20 13.24
C GLY A 272 32.60 16.26 13.73
N GLY A 273 33.01 15.29 12.92
CA GLY A 273 34.00 14.29 13.30
C GLY A 273 35.43 14.85 13.38
N ARG A 274 36.02 14.82 14.58
CA ARG A 274 37.43 15.14 14.93
C ARG A 274 38.40 15.04 13.74
N PRO A 275 39.17 16.08 13.40
CA PRO A 275 40.12 16.03 12.30
C PRO A 275 41.03 14.81 12.40
N ARG A 276 41.10 14.01 11.33
CA ARG A 276 42.25 13.12 11.16
C ARG A 276 43.47 14.04 11.08
N VAL A 277 44.33 13.97 12.08
CA VAL A 277 45.64 14.64 12.06
C VAL A 277 46.56 13.86 11.11
N SER A 278 46.23 13.89 9.82
CA SER A 278 47.18 13.67 8.74
C SER A 278 48.14 14.85 8.76
N LYS A 279 49.23 14.67 9.48
CA LYS A 279 50.34 15.61 9.60
C LYS A 279 51.10 15.64 8.28
N ASP A 280 50.63 16.43 7.34
CA ASP A 280 51.43 17.27 6.45
C ASP A 280 50.51 18.35 5.85
N GLY A 281 50.99 19.58 5.80
CA GLY A 281 50.14 20.75 5.58
C GLY A 281 50.29 21.37 4.20
N SER A 282 49.27 22.14 3.83
CA SER A 282 49.41 23.37 3.05
C SER A 282 48.10 24.15 3.18
N ASP A 283 48.16 25.35 3.73
CA ASP A 283 47.05 26.31 3.75
C ASP A 283 46.78 26.83 2.33
N GLU A 284 45.53 26.84 1.89
CA GLU A 284 44.98 27.91 1.04
C GLU A 284 43.50 28.15 1.44
N GLU A 285 43.18 29.40 1.75
CA GLU A 285 41.81 29.89 1.94
C GLU A 285 41.23 30.28 0.56
N ASP A 286 39.94 30.05 0.29
CA ASP A 286 39.03 31.14 -0.13
C ASP A 286 37.52 30.76 -0.16
N SER A 287 36.67 31.76 0.15
CA SER A 287 35.38 32.14 -0.47
C SER A 287 34.25 31.13 -0.81
N SER A 288 32.95 31.48 -0.82
CA SER A 288 32.23 32.72 -0.43
C SER A 288 30.69 32.49 -0.38
N THR A 289 30.00 33.19 0.54
CA THR A 289 28.60 33.72 0.48
C THR A 289 27.44 32.97 -0.21
N ALA A 290 26.31 32.87 0.50
CA ALA A 290 25.07 33.61 0.13
C ALA A 290 24.08 33.67 1.32
N ALA A 291 23.45 34.83 1.56
CA ALA A 291 22.42 34.98 2.58
C ALA A 291 21.01 34.87 1.95
N ARG A 292 20.09 34.15 2.60
CA ARG A 292 18.66 34.09 2.20
C ARG A 292 17.97 35.44 2.44
N GLY A 293 17.10 35.82 1.51
CA GLY A 293 16.36 37.08 1.54
C GLY A 293 15.09 37.04 2.42
N PRO A 294 14.48 38.20 2.73
CA PRO A 294 13.35 38.29 3.66
C PRO A 294 11.99 37.83 3.09
N ASP A 295 11.89 37.51 1.80
CA ASP A 295 10.63 37.23 1.10
C ASP A 295 10.05 35.83 1.46
N GLU A 296 10.91 34.80 1.52
CA GLU A 296 10.54 33.43 1.91
C GLU A 296 9.88 33.40 3.31
N ALA A 297 10.35 34.24 4.23
CA ALA A 297 9.86 34.33 5.61
C ALA A 297 8.45 34.92 5.74
N GLU A 298 7.91 35.57 4.70
CA GLU A 298 6.53 36.05 4.67
C GLU A 298 5.58 34.98 4.08
N VAL A 299 6.04 34.24 3.07
CA VAL A 299 5.31 33.08 2.52
C VAL A 299 5.10 32.00 3.60
N ILE A 300 6.15 31.65 4.35
CA ILE A 300 6.08 30.66 5.44
C ILE A 300 5.08 31.06 6.53
N ARG A 301 5.03 32.35 6.91
CA ARG A 301 4.07 32.85 7.92
C ARG A 301 2.62 32.78 7.44
N ASN A 302 2.38 33.06 6.15
CA ASN A 302 1.04 32.96 5.56
C ASN A 302 0.56 31.51 5.39
N ALA A 303 1.47 30.56 5.15
CA ALA A 303 1.15 29.13 5.16
C ALA A 303 0.79 28.65 6.59
N ALA A 304 1.61 29.00 7.59
CA ALA A 304 1.35 28.65 8.99
C ALA A 304 0.03 29.24 9.52
N ALA A 305 -0.34 30.47 9.11
CA ALA A 305 -1.60 31.08 9.48
C ALA A 305 -2.83 30.32 8.95
N ARG A 306 -2.74 29.71 7.75
CA ARG A 306 -3.82 28.88 7.19
C ARG A 306 -3.90 27.51 7.85
N ALA A 307 -2.77 26.91 8.22
CA ALA A 307 -2.74 25.65 8.97
C ALA A 307 -3.39 25.77 10.36
N SER A 308 -3.34 26.95 10.99
CA SER A 308 -3.91 27.18 12.32
C SER A 308 -5.45 27.27 12.37
N GLU A 309 -6.14 27.27 11.23
CA GLU A 309 -7.62 27.28 11.17
C GLU A 309 -8.23 25.88 11.00
N VAL A 310 -7.41 24.83 10.81
CA VAL A 310 -7.86 23.43 10.77
C VAL A 310 -7.85 22.84 12.19
N THR A 311 -8.99 22.31 12.61
CA THR A 311 -9.19 21.72 13.94
C THR A 311 -8.33 20.47 14.14
N ALA A 312 -7.75 20.33 15.34
CA ALA A 312 -7.01 19.14 15.71
C ALA A 312 -7.95 17.92 15.89
N ASP A 313 -8.01 17.07 14.87
CA ASP A 313 -8.49 15.69 15.01
C ASP A 313 -7.42 14.81 15.67
N GLU A 314 -7.86 13.84 16.48
CA GLU A 314 -7.01 13.02 17.37
C GLU A 314 -6.16 11.93 16.65
N ASP A 315 -5.94 12.08 15.35
CA ASP A 315 -5.15 11.21 14.47
C ASP A 315 -3.77 11.87 14.17
N ASP A 316 -2.85 11.91 15.14
CA ASP A 316 -1.49 12.43 14.93
C ASP A 316 -0.68 11.52 13.98
N GLU A 317 -0.68 11.88 12.69
CA GLU A 317 0.03 11.11 11.66
C GLU A 317 1.56 11.12 11.85
N SER A 318 2.12 12.06 12.63
CA SER A 318 3.56 12.08 12.95
C SER A 318 3.94 10.96 13.92
N ALA A 319 3.11 10.69 14.94
CA ALA A 319 3.27 9.52 15.81
C ALA A 319 3.06 8.21 15.03
N ALA A 320 2.12 8.20 14.07
CA ALA A 320 1.84 7.02 13.24
C ALA A 320 2.96 6.66 12.24
N GLU A 321 3.90 7.57 11.92
CA GLU A 321 5.09 7.29 11.08
C GLU A 321 6.09 6.34 11.76
N ILE A 322 6.07 6.25 13.09
CA ILE A 322 6.97 5.39 13.87
C ILE A 322 6.52 3.93 13.75
N VAL A 323 6.92 3.27 12.66
CA VAL A 323 6.70 1.82 12.49
C VAL A 323 7.71 1.06 13.35
N SER A 324 7.22 0.51 14.47
CA SER A 324 7.91 -0.50 15.27
C SER A 324 7.87 -1.87 14.59
N ASP A 325 8.99 -2.59 14.60
CA ASP A 325 9.05 -4.01 14.18
C ASP A 325 8.40 -4.97 15.21
N ALA A 326 7.83 -4.46 16.31
CA ALA A 326 7.35 -5.23 17.46
C ALA A 326 5.89 -5.75 17.36
N ASP A 327 5.08 -5.22 16.44
CA ASP A 327 3.68 -5.61 16.26
C ASP A 327 3.52 -6.78 15.26
N GLU A 328 3.89 -7.99 15.69
CA GLU A 328 3.39 -9.22 15.04
C GLU A 328 2.04 -9.64 15.66
N PRO A 329 0.97 -9.79 14.86
CA PRO A 329 -0.33 -10.25 15.37
C PRO A 329 -0.28 -11.76 15.65
N VAL A 330 0.14 -12.13 16.86
CA VAL A 330 -0.10 -13.46 17.41
C VAL A 330 -1.60 -13.60 17.66
N GLY A 331 -2.19 -14.70 17.20
CA GLY A 331 -3.64 -14.92 17.22
C GLY A 331 -4.26 -14.90 18.62
N GLU A 332 -5.55 -14.54 18.65
CA GLU A 332 -6.44 -14.37 19.79
C GLU A 332 -6.11 -15.25 21.02
N ALA A 333 -5.65 -14.60 22.10
CA ALA A 333 -5.69 -15.12 23.46
C ALA A 333 -6.01 -13.97 24.42
N GLU A 334 -7.04 -14.14 25.25
CA GLU A 334 -7.48 -13.12 26.19
C GLU A 334 -6.51 -12.96 27.38
N GLN A 335 -6.23 -11.68 27.74
CA GLN A 335 -5.83 -11.18 29.07
C GLN A 335 -4.53 -11.70 29.72
N ASP A 336 -3.53 -10.80 29.87
CA ASP A 336 -2.90 -10.52 31.17
C ASP A 336 -2.23 -9.12 31.19
N GLU A 337 -2.94 -8.11 31.69
CA GLU A 337 -2.43 -6.74 31.90
C GLU A 337 -1.58 -6.63 33.18
N THR A 338 -0.41 -7.29 33.24
CA THR A 338 0.49 -7.16 34.42
C THR A 338 2.00 -7.06 34.11
N ARG A 339 2.42 -7.07 32.84
CA ARG A 339 3.86 -7.14 32.48
C ARG A 339 4.52 -5.83 32.04
N GLY A 340 3.75 -4.76 31.80
CA GLY A 340 4.27 -3.48 31.31
C GLY A 340 5.00 -2.64 32.35
N GLU A 341 4.43 -2.49 33.55
CA GLU A 341 4.94 -1.55 34.57
C GLU A 341 6.31 -1.96 35.13
N ALA A 342 6.52 -3.25 35.43
CA ALA A 342 7.78 -3.75 35.98
C ALA A 342 9.00 -3.55 35.05
N ALA A 343 8.77 -3.47 33.73
CA ALA A 343 9.84 -3.16 32.78
C ALA A 343 10.17 -1.65 32.76
N ALA A 344 9.15 -0.80 32.87
CA ALA A 344 9.32 0.66 32.93
C ALA A 344 10.03 1.10 34.23
N GLU A 345 9.64 0.54 35.38
CA GLU A 345 10.29 0.80 36.67
C GLU A 345 11.77 0.39 36.66
N SER A 346 12.09 -0.76 36.05
CA SER A 346 13.49 -1.24 35.94
C SER A 346 14.37 -0.32 35.08
N VAL A 347 13.82 0.23 33.99
CA VAL A 347 14.53 1.20 33.14
C VAL A 347 14.68 2.55 33.83
N GLN A 348 13.64 3.01 34.56
CA GLN A 348 13.71 4.26 35.31
C GLN A 348 14.75 4.20 36.43
N MET A 349 14.81 3.08 37.18
CA MET A 349 15.80 2.87 38.25
C MET A 349 17.24 2.88 37.71
N LEU A 350 17.50 2.24 36.56
CA LEU A 350 18.81 2.28 35.90
C LEU A 350 19.19 3.68 35.38
N LEU A 351 18.21 4.47 34.95
CA LEU A 351 18.43 5.84 34.51
C LEU A 351 18.73 6.78 35.69
N GLU A 352 18.05 6.60 36.83
CA GLU A 352 18.31 7.35 38.06
C GLU A 352 19.70 7.00 38.64
N GLU A 353 20.10 5.73 38.67
CA GLU A 353 21.45 5.29 39.09
C GLU A 353 22.55 5.90 38.19
N ALA A 354 22.35 5.92 36.87
CA ALA A 354 23.29 6.54 35.93
C ALA A 354 23.39 8.06 36.09
N LEU A 355 22.29 8.74 36.43
CA LEU A 355 22.27 10.19 36.68
C LEU A 355 22.87 10.57 38.04
N GLU A 356 22.83 9.68 39.03
CA GLU A 356 23.45 9.89 40.33
C GLU A 356 24.97 9.69 40.25
N ALA A 357 25.44 8.65 39.55
CA ALA A 357 26.87 8.45 39.27
C ALA A 357 27.53 9.64 38.54
N LEU A 358 26.81 10.26 37.59
CA LEU A 358 27.29 11.47 36.88
C LEU A 358 27.29 12.74 37.75
N ARG A 359 26.58 12.76 38.88
CA ARG A 359 26.58 13.90 39.82
C ARG A 359 27.70 13.82 40.85
N ASP A 360 28.11 12.62 41.24
CA ASP A 360 29.22 12.43 42.18
C ASP A 360 30.57 12.75 41.52
N ASP A 361 30.76 12.45 40.23
CA ASP A 361 31.97 12.81 39.46
C ASP A 361 32.18 14.34 39.31
N ASP A 362 31.12 15.15 39.37
CA ASP A 362 31.19 16.62 39.29
C ASP A 362 31.56 17.30 40.63
N VAL A 363 31.73 16.53 41.73
CA VAL A 363 32.00 17.06 43.08
C VAL A 363 33.48 16.93 43.51
N GLU A 364 34.30 16.13 42.81
CA GLU A 364 35.74 15.97 43.09
C GLU A 364 36.69 16.67 42.07
N ALA A 365 36.20 17.68 41.34
CA ALA A 365 36.98 18.46 40.35
C ALA A 365 37.46 19.84 40.84
#